data_AF-A6FGM6-F1
#
_entry.id   AF-A6FGM6-F1
#
_cell.length_a   1.000
_cell.length_b   1.000
_cell.length_c   1.000
_cell.angle_alpha   90.00
_cell.angle_beta   90.00
_cell.angle_gamma   90.00
#
_symmetry.space_group_name_H-M   'P 1'
#
loop_
_entity.id
_entity.type
_entity.pdbx_description
1 polymer ?
#
loop_
_entity_poly.entity_id
_entity_poly.type
_entity_poly.pdbx_seq_one_letter_code
_entity_poly.pdbx_strand_id
1 'polypeptide(L)'
;MRSKVNKSMYTLAALGMSVFCALAVQASEQCQVSYPVVLTHHWGMKALCQSAPNEECDRLVPQKYCQEWQWDEDGQDQDCLTWRVPDDELDLPPRNYNLFEPSLQRDVSGYYRYFSQEIVQRLSQDCGNQVFVADNPAFSSSLVRAQSLRNTVLQALDSTGADKVIIVGMSQGSQDARILTQLSVSDGELVASTTTNVTDNANANNSANANDNVSANTDVMASKIAALVTVVGEHQGSWSASVFLNTMYAQRFFSNNWQWQDYEHNLIWQLGKNQLMAGLWKNEQQQYVLSENQPQLQTEADIFQQFLASNVVLTKKYMTGEAYAWVNWAQSWEELRKAAGLSETNWHVGLSASQELSNAVPYYSYAAQVHRWNKDWGQSRFITDLVEFLEGKHDGYATVVSQSLQSRVQHVKTMSGSTHGNGYHHMFFSGRNDTLYGPQTGAQELDLYRGSSADFYQQMMANLVAVGF
;
A
#
# COMPACT_ATOMS: atom_id res chain seq x y z
N MET A 1 60.06 -48.75 4.62
CA MET A 1 59.77 -47.84 3.49
C MET A 1 58.25 -47.78 3.35
N ARG A 2 57.58 -46.82 4.01
CA ARG A 2 57.22 -45.46 3.59
C ARG A 2 56.10 -45.41 2.53
N SER A 3 54.89 -45.03 2.99
CA SER A 3 53.93 -44.12 2.32
C SER A 3 52.70 -43.98 3.25
N LYS A 4 52.74 -43.14 4.30
CA LYS A 4 52.22 -41.75 4.36
C LYS A 4 50.82 -41.56 3.74
N VAL A 5 49.79 -41.74 4.57
CA VAL A 5 48.47 -41.14 4.35
C VAL A 5 48.40 -39.85 5.18
N ASN A 6 48.29 -38.72 4.48
CA ASN A 6 48.15 -37.39 5.09
C ASN A 6 46.77 -37.25 5.74
N LYS A 7 46.77 -36.86 7.02
CA LYS A 7 45.59 -36.32 7.71
C LYS A 7 45.45 -34.85 7.30
N SER A 8 44.42 -34.52 6.52
CA SER A 8 44.00 -33.12 6.35
C SER A 8 43.16 -32.71 7.56
N MET A 9 43.62 -31.67 8.24
CA MET A 9 42.94 -30.95 9.30
C MET A 9 41.61 -30.38 8.79
N TYR A 10 40.52 -30.71 9.48
CA TYR A 10 39.31 -29.90 9.43
C TYR A 10 39.48 -28.76 10.44
N THR A 11 39.73 -27.55 9.92
CA THR A 11 39.64 -26.32 10.68
C THR A 11 38.16 -26.05 10.96
N LEU A 12 37.74 -26.23 12.21
CA LEU A 12 36.44 -25.76 12.69
C LEU A 12 36.46 -24.22 12.64
N ALA A 13 35.83 -23.64 11.63
CA ALA A 13 35.43 -22.24 11.68
C ALA A 13 34.18 -22.16 12.55
N ALA A 14 34.33 -21.57 13.74
CA ALA A 14 33.21 -21.21 14.60
C ALA A 14 32.37 -20.13 13.88
N LEU A 15 31.30 -20.57 13.21
CA LEU A 15 30.21 -19.70 12.81
C LEU A 15 29.52 -19.23 14.09
N GLY A 16 29.80 -17.98 14.46
CA GLY A 16 29.03 -17.25 15.47
C GLY A 16 27.59 -17.13 14.99
N MET A 17 26.73 -18.04 15.45
CA MET A 17 25.29 -17.84 15.43
C MET A 17 24.99 -16.71 16.39
N SER A 18 24.81 -15.51 15.85
CA SER A 18 24.09 -14.42 16.52
C SER A 18 22.66 -14.89 16.75
N VAL A 19 22.41 -15.48 17.90
CA VAL A 19 21.07 -15.68 18.43
C VAL A 19 20.52 -14.29 18.72
N PHE A 20 19.83 -13.70 17.74
CA PHE A 20 18.92 -12.61 18.02
C PHE A 20 17.76 -13.22 18.82
N CYS A 21 17.85 -13.13 20.14
CA CYS A 21 16.68 -13.30 20.99
C CYS A 21 15.59 -12.38 20.44
N ALA A 22 14.47 -12.96 20.01
CA ALA A 22 13.22 -12.23 19.87
C ALA A 22 12.99 -11.54 21.21
N LEU A 23 13.19 -10.22 21.23
CA LEU A 23 12.83 -9.41 22.39
C LEU A 23 11.34 -9.62 22.59
N ALA A 24 10.99 -10.33 23.67
CA ALA A 24 9.66 -10.24 24.23
C ALA A 24 9.52 -8.80 24.73
N VAL A 25 9.09 -7.92 23.83
CA VAL A 25 8.75 -6.54 24.13
C VAL A 25 7.61 -6.61 25.14
N GLN A 26 7.90 -6.31 26.41
CA GLN A 26 6.85 -5.99 27.36
C GLN A 26 6.09 -4.82 26.75
N ALA A 27 4.78 -4.98 26.55
CA ALA A 27 3.97 -3.88 26.04
C ALA A 27 4.13 -2.69 26.98
N SER A 28 4.76 -1.64 26.47
CA SER A 28 4.70 -0.33 27.06
C SER A 28 3.23 0.09 27.08
N GLU A 29 2.69 0.49 28.23
CA GLU A 29 1.39 1.15 28.26
C GLU A 29 1.42 2.49 27.50
N GLN A 30 2.62 3.05 27.28
CA GLN A 30 2.84 4.24 26.47
C GLN A 30 2.93 3.89 24.98
N CYS A 31 2.02 4.48 24.20
CA CYS A 31 1.94 4.38 22.74
C CYS A 31 2.19 5.71 22.02
N GLN A 32 2.72 6.72 22.73
CA GLN A 32 3.14 7.99 22.15
C GLN A 32 4.57 7.87 21.61
N VAL A 33 4.74 8.04 20.31
CA VAL A 33 6.06 8.08 19.63
C VAL A 33 6.59 9.52 19.55
N SER A 34 7.90 9.69 19.38
CA SER A 34 8.59 10.99 19.35
C SER A 34 8.43 11.75 18.04
N TYR A 35 7.99 11.07 16.97
CA TYR A 35 7.85 11.64 15.63
C TYR A 35 6.38 11.67 15.20
N PRO A 36 5.95 12.66 14.40
CA PRO A 36 4.61 12.65 13.81
C PRO A 36 4.41 11.39 12.95
N VAL A 37 3.17 10.87 12.99
CA VAL A 37 2.76 9.65 12.29
C VAL A 37 2.03 10.04 11.01
N VAL A 38 2.50 9.54 9.88
CA VAL A 38 1.86 9.68 8.57
C VAL A 38 1.25 8.34 8.18
N LEU A 39 -0.07 8.28 8.12
CA LEU A 39 -0.83 7.13 7.64
C LEU A 39 -1.00 7.22 6.13
N THR A 40 -0.73 6.12 5.42
CA THR A 40 -0.86 6.06 3.97
C THR A 40 -1.52 4.77 3.52
N HIS A 41 -2.55 4.93 2.70
CA HIS A 41 -3.26 3.89 1.97
C HIS A 41 -3.91 4.57 0.76
N HIS A 42 -4.23 3.78 -0.26
CA HIS A 42 -5.08 4.26 -1.35
C HIS A 42 -6.57 4.06 -0.98
N TRP A 43 -7.46 4.00 -1.95
CA TRP A 43 -8.91 4.10 -1.73
C TRP A 43 -9.51 2.97 -2.51
N GLY A 44 -10.69 2.57 -2.09
CA GLY A 44 -11.40 1.44 -2.64
C GLY A 44 -12.78 1.84 -3.06
N MET A 45 -13.29 1.08 -4.01
CA MET A 45 -14.60 1.27 -4.62
C MET A 45 -15.72 0.57 -3.87
N LYS A 46 -15.41 -0.16 -2.78
CA LYS A 46 -16.39 -0.98 -2.05
C LYS A 46 -16.80 -0.31 -0.74
N ALA A 47 -18.11 -0.29 -0.48
CA ALA A 47 -18.64 0.21 0.76
C ALA A 47 -18.15 -0.53 1.99
N LEU A 48 -17.68 0.25 2.98
CA LEU A 48 -17.25 -0.27 4.27
C LEU A 48 -18.00 0.45 5.39
N CYS A 49 -19.00 -0.22 5.97
CA CYS A 49 -19.82 0.31 7.07
C CYS A 49 -19.59 -0.51 8.31
N GLN A 50 -19.37 0.09 9.47
CA GLN A 50 -18.94 -0.62 10.69
C GLN A 50 -19.88 -1.74 11.18
N SER A 51 -21.16 -1.75 10.77
CA SER A 51 -22.21 -2.58 11.37
C SER A 51 -23.20 -3.22 10.39
N ALA A 52 -22.98 -3.11 9.08
CA ALA A 52 -23.98 -3.51 8.08
C ALA A 52 -23.42 -4.48 7.02
N PRO A 53 -24.18 -5.53 6.63
CA PRO A 53 -23.90 -6.30 5.42
C PRO A 53 -23.77 -5.40 4.18
N ASN A 54 -23.10 -5.87 3.13
CA ASN A 54 -22.76 -5.04 1.95
C ASN A 54 -23.99 -4.27 1.38
N GLU A 55 -25.15 -4.91 1.21
CA GLU A 55 -26.36 -4.26 0.66
C GLU A 55 -26.94 -3.17 1.58
N GLU A 56 -26.95 -3.41 2.90
CA GLU A 56 -27.39 -2.40 3.86
C GLU A 56 -26.36 -1.28 3.97
N CYS A 57 -25.08 -1.60 3.82
CA CYS A 57 -24.00 -0.63 3.81
C CYS A 57 -24.11 0.31 2.60
N ASP A 58 -24.34 -0.24 1.41
CA ASP A 58 -24.57 0.54 0.19
C ASP A 58 -25.78 1.48 0.33
N ARG A 59 -26.78 1.13 1.15
CA ARG A 59 -27.90 2.02 1.49
C ARG A 59 -27.54 3.08 2.55
N LEU A 60 -26.76 2.73 3.57
CA LEU A 60 -26.46 3.60 4.70
C LEU A 60 -25.39 4.66 4.39
N VAL A 61 -24.42 4.37 3.52
CA VAL A 61 -23.37 5.33 3.18
C VAL A 61 -23.96 6.59 2.53
N PRO A 62 -24.79 6.50 1.48
CA PRO A 62 -25.43 7.67 0.91
C PRO A 62 -26.22 8.48 1.94
N GLN A 63 -26.93 7.82 2.88
CA GLN A 63 -27.68 8.52 3.93
C GLN A 63 -26.80 9.34 4.88
N LYS A 64 -25.56 8.92 5.11
CA LYS A 64 -24.60 9.65 5.94
C LYS A 64 -23.99 10.86 5.22
N TYR A 65 -23.71 10.73 3.92
CA TYR A 65 -22.96 11.72 3.16
C TYR A 65 -23.82 12.59 2.24
N CYS A 66 -25.11 12.30 2.10
CA CYS A 66 -26.02 13.11 1.32
C CYS A 66 -26.72 14.18 2.17
N GLN A 67 -26.50 15.44 1.84
CA GLN A 67 -27.12 16.58 2.50
C GLN A 67 -28.52 16.89 1.93
N GLU A 68 -28.71 16.67 0.63
CA GLU A 68 -29.93 17.02 -0.07
C GLU A 68 -30.33 15.91 -1.04
N TRP A 69 -31.55 15.41 -0.89
CA TRP A 69 -32.12 14.35 -1.70
C TRP A 69 -33.19 14.90 -2.63
N GLN A 70 -33.16 14.47 -3.88
CA GLN A 70 -34.26 14.62 -4.82
C GLN A 70 -34.87 13.25 -5.10
N TRP A 71 -36.20 13.18 -5.02
CA TRP A 71 -36.91 12.01 -5.51
C TRP A 71 -37.06 12.11 -7.03
N ASP A 72 -36.92 10.98 -7.71
CA ASP A 72 -37.29 10.86 -9.12
C ASP A 72 -38.79 11.15 -9.33
N GLU A 73 -39.20 11.30 -10.60
CA GLU A 73 -40.58 11.64 -10.96
C GLU A 73 -41.60 10.57 -10.50
N ASP A 74 -41.16 9.33 -10.32
CA ASP A 74 -41.97 8.18 -9.89
C ASP A 74 -41.98 7.98 -8.35
N GLY A 75 -41.19 8.77 -7.61
CA GLY A 75 -41.03 8.67 -6.15
C GLY A 75 -40.46 7.34 -5.66
N GLN A 76 -39.76 6.60 -6.53
CA GLN A 76 -39.20 5.29 -6.22
C GLN A 76 -37.73 5.39 -5.81
N ASP A 77 -36.96 6.25 -6.48
CA ASP A 77 -35.54 6.42 -6.23
C ASP A 77 -35.21 7.82 -5.70
N GLN A 78 -34.24 7.85 -4.77
CA GLN A 78 -33.67 9.10 -4.28
C GLN A 78 -32.29 9.30 -4.92
N ASP A 79 -32.13 10.42 -5.62
CA ASP A 79 -30.84 10.90 -6.10
C ASP A 79 -30.28 11.92 -5.13
N CYS A 80 -29.02 11.75 -4.76
CA CYS A 80 -28.35 12.74 -3.94
C CYS A 80 -27.91 13.94 -4.78
N LEU A 81 -28.43 15.12 -4.46
CA LEU A 81 -28.08 16.38 -5.12
C LEU A 81 -26.77 16.96 -4.60
N THR A 82 -26.56 16.89 -3.29
CA THR A 82 -25.39 17.49 -2.63
C THR A 82 -24.73 16.49 -1.70
N TRP A 83 -23.53 16.05 -2.07
CA TRP A 83 -22.67 15.22 -1.25
C TRP A 83 -21.80 16.08 -0.33
N ARG A 84 -21.81 15.79 0.98
CA ARG A 84 -21.00 16.47 1.98
C ARG A 84 -20.39 15.47 2.96
N VAL A 85 -19.10 15.62 3.20
CA VAL A 85 -18.38 14.94 4.29
C VAL A 85 -18.75 15.59 5.62
N PRO A 86 -19.14 14.82 6.67
CA PRO A 86 -19.37 15.34 8.01
C PRO A 86 -18.15 16.07 8.58
N ASP A 87 -18.38 17.10 9.38
CA ASP A 87 -17.31 18.00 9.83
C ASP A 87 -16.22 17.29 10.66
N ASP A 88 -16.61 16.30 11.46
CA ASP A 88 -15.72 15.46 12.27
C ASP A 88 -14.88 14.46 11.45
N GLU A 89 -15.12 14.45 10.13
CA GLU A 89 -14.56 13.54 9.16
C GLU A 89 -13.87 14.29 8.00
N LEU A 90 -13.92 15.63 7.96
CA LEU A 90 -13.36 16.44 6.86
C LEU A 90 -11.88 16.18 6.63
N ASP A 91 -11.12 15.95 7.69
CA ASP A 91 -9.67 15.75 7.61
C ASP A 91 -9.26 14.31 7.24
N LEU A 92 -10.21 13.37 7.10
CA LEU A 92 -9.91 12.03 6.63
C LEU A 92 -10.09 11.94 5.09
N PRO A 93 -9.12 11.40 4.35
CA PRO A 93 -9.34 11.07 2.95
C PRO A 93 -10.35 9.92 2.78
N PRO A 94 -11.27 9.96 1.80
CA PRO A 94 -11.65 11.04 0.89
C PRO A 94 -12.02 12.40 1.39
N ARG A 95 -11.26 13.40 0.91
CA ARG A 95 -11.63 14.82 0.94
C ARG A 95 -12.24 15.22 -0.39
N ASN A 96 -13.23 16.07 -0.40
CA ASN A 96 -13.73 16.70 -1.63
C ASN A 96 -12.89 17.91 -2.07
N TYR A 97 -11.89 18.30 -1.26
CA TYR A 97 -10.91 19.36 -1.54
C TYR A 97 -9.48 18.82 -1.39
N ASN A 98 -8.55 19.37 -2.15
CA ASN A 98 -7.14 19.04 -2.03
C ASN A 98 -6.42 20.06 -1.11
N LEU A 99 -5.60 19.56 -0.18
CA LEU A 99 -4.89 20.39 0.81
C LEU A 99 -3.74 21.21 0.22
N PHE A 100 -3.18 20.76 -0.91
CA PHE A 100 -1.96 21.30 -1.50
C PHE A 100 -2.24 22.07 -2.79
N GLU A 101 -3.30 21.73 -3.51
CA GLU A 101 -3.78 22.44 -4.70
C GLU A 101 -5.31 22.71 -4.56
N PRO A 102 -5.71 23.82 -3.92
CA PRO A 102 -7.12 24.11 -3.62
C PRO A 102 -8.05 24.21 -4.83
N SER A 103 -7.49 24.38 -6.04
CA SER A 103 -8.26 24.36 -7.29
C SER A 103 -8.75 22.95 -7.67
N LEU A 104 -8.22 21.90 -7.03
CA LEU A 104 -8.65 20.53 -7.25
C LEU A 104 -9.81 20.15 -6.33
N GLN A 105 -10.86 19.65 -6.96
CA GLN A 105 -12.05 19.12 -6.30
C GLN A 105 -12.35 17.71 -6.82
N ARG A 106 -13.03 16.89 -6.03
CA ARG A 106 -13.51 15.59 -6.52
C ARG A 106 -14.84 15.23 -5.88
N ASP A 107 -15.52 14.29 -6.50
CA ASP A 107 -16.74 13.74 -5.96
C ASP A 107 -16.43 12.61 -4.96
N VAL A 108 -16.97 12.74 -3.75
CA VAL A 108 -16.81 11.73 -2.69
C VAL A 108 -17.97 10.71 -2.67
N SER A 109 -18.95 10.84 -3.56
CA SER A 109 -20.14 9.98 -3.65
C SER A 109 -19.83 8.50 -3.85
N GLY A 110 -18.73 8.19 -4.55
CA GLY A 110 -18.31 6.83 -4.86
C GLY A 110 -17.33 6.20 -3.86
N TYR A 111 -17.11 6.81 -2.69
CA TYR A 111 -15.90 6.54 -1.91
C TYR A 111 -16.06 6.02 -0.49
N TYR A 112 -15.09 5.20 -0.11
CA TYR A 112 -15.04 4.56 1.20
C TYR A 112 -13.66 4.74 1.83
N ARG A 113 -13.66 5.37 3.00
CA ARG A 113 -12.49 5.80 3.77
C ARG A 113 -11.78 4.61 4.40
N TYR A 114 -10.47 4.49 4.13
CA TYR A 114 -9.68 3.32 4.54
C TYR A 114 -9.09 3.41 5.93
N PHE A 115 -8.77 4.58 6.47
CA PHE A 115 -8.52 4.67 7.91
C PHE A 115 -9.82 5.12 8.56
N SER A 116 -10.37 4.30 9.44
CA SER A 116 -11.53 4.70 10.23
C SER A 116 -11.17 5.86 11.16
N GLN A 117 -12.17 6.66 11.49
CA GLN A 117 -12.04 7.72 12.48
C GLN A 117 -11.56 7.16 13.83
N GLU A 118 -11.97 5.94 14.18
CA GLU A 118 -11.55 5.24 15.41
C GLU A 118 -10.03 5.01 15.45
N ILE A 119 -9.40 4.60 14.33
CA ILE A 119 -7.94 4.46 14.25
C ILE A 119 -7.26 5.81 14.49
N VAL A 120 -7.74 6.87 13.82
CA VAL A 120 -7.13 8.19 13.93
C VAL A 120 -7.31 8.79 15.32
N GLN A 121 -8.49 8.66 15.93
CA GLN A 121 -8.76 9.08 17.31
C GLN A 121 -7.90 8.29 18.29
N ARG A 122 -7.78 6.97 18.12
CA ARG A 122 -6.95 6.12 18.98
C ARG A 122 -5.49 6.56 18.96
N LEU A 123 -4.95 6.83 17.78
CA LEU A 123 -3.56 7.27 17.64
C LEU A 123 -3.35 8.70 18.14
N SER A 124 -4.28 9.62 17.88
CA SER A 124 -4.11 11.04 18.19
C SER A 124 -4.52 11.43 19.61
N GLN A 125 -5.71 11.00 20.05
CA GLN A 125 -6.31 11.41 21.31
C GLN A 125 -5.88 10.48 22.46
N ASP A 126 -5.95 9.16 22.26
CA ASP A 126 -5.64 8.20 23.33
C ASP A 126 -4.11 8.02 23.48
N CYS A 127 -3.38 7.94 22.37
CA CYS A 127 -1.92 7.85 22.38
C CYS A 127 -1.19 9.19 22.35
N GLY A 128 -1.86 10.32 22.08
CA GLY A 128 -1.22 11.64 22.06
C GLY A 128 -0.29 11.88 20.85
N ASN A 129 -0.41 11.12 19.77
CA ASN A 129 0.43 11.30 18.58
C ASN A 129 -0.08 12.43 17.68
N GLN A 130 0.83 13.09 16.97
CA GLN A 130 0.47 13.98 15.86
C GLN A 130 0.26 13.13 14.62
N VAL A 131 -0.98 13.04 14.11
CA VAL A 131 -1.36 12.11 13.04
C VAL A 131 -1.77 12.87 11.79
N PHE A 132 -1.18 12.49 10.66
CA PHE A 132 -1.49 13.00 9.33
C PHE A 132 -1.92 11.85 8.42
N VAL A 133 -2.89 12.06 7.55
CA VAL A 133 -3.40 11.00 6.67
C VAL A 133 -3.29 11.45 5.21
N ALA A 134 -2.51 10.69 4.44
CA ALA A 134 -2.18 11.00 3.04
C ALA A 134 -3.37 10.78 2.10
N ASP A 135 -3.46 11.62 1.07
CA ASP A 135 -4.56 11.65 0.11
C ASP A 135 -4.15 11.05 -1.26
N ASN A 136 -3.59 9.84 -1.24
CA ASN A 136 -2.95 9.30 -2.45
C ASN A 136 -3.99 8.96 -3.53
N PRO A 137 -3.79 9.22 -4.83
CA PRO A 137 -4.70 8.71 -5.85
C PRO A 137 -4.91 7.21 -5.79
N ALA A 138 -6.18 6.78 -5.90
CA ALA A 138 -6.54 5.37 -5.87
C ALA A 138 -6.03 4.58 -7.09
N PHE A 139 -6.00 5.24 -8.26
CA PHE A 139 -5.74 4.59 -9.55
C PHE A 139 -4.62 5.30 -10.29
N SER A 140 -3.39 5.08 -9.86
CA SER A 140 -2.18 5.58 -10.52
C SER A 140 -1.00 4.63 -10.29
N SER A 141 0.17 4.97 -10.83
CA SER A 141 1.41 4.25 -10.55
C SER A 141 1.92 4.52 -9.12
N SER A 142 2.75 3.63 -8.59
CA SER A 142 3.35 3.80 -7.26
C SER A 142 4.22 5.06 -7.14
N LEU A 143 4.79 5.55 -8.25
CA LEU A 143 5.54 6.82 -8.27
C LEU A 143 4.61 8.01 -8.02
N VAL A 144 3.48 8.09 -8.74
CA VAL A 144 2.52 9.20 -8.58
C VAL A 144 1.94 9.19 -7.17
N ARG A 145 1.60 8.02 -6.62
CA ARG A 145 1.13 7.91 -5.23
C ARG A 145 2.21 8.32 -4.22
N ALA A 146 3.47 7.94 -4.43
CA ALA A 146 4.58 8.37 -3.58
C ALA A 146 4.82 9.88 -3.63
N GLN A 147 4.64 10.53 -4.79
CA GLN A 147 4.71 11.99 -4.93
C GLN A 147 3.60 12.69 -4.15
N SER A 148 2.37 12.16 -4.16
CA SER A 148 1.29 12.69 -3.33
C SER A 148 1.57 12.48 -1.83
N LEU A 149 2.04 11.29 -1.43
CA LEU A 149 2.46 11.00 -0.06
C LEU A 149 3.56 11.95 0.44
N ARG A 150 4.50 12.32 -0.43
CA ARG A 150 5.57 13.29 -0.11
C ARG A 150 4.99 14.60 0.41
N ASN A 151 3.92 15.11 -0.19
CA ASN A 151 3.30 16.37 0.23
C ASN A 151 2.79 16.29 1.68
N THR A 152 2.15 15.18 2.06
CA THR A 152 1.70 14.94 3.44
C THR A 152 2.87 14.81 4.42
N VAL A 153 3.98 14.17 4.02
CA VAL A 153 5.18 14.10 4.86
C VAL A 153 5.77 15.49 5.08
N LEU A 154 5.89 16.30 4.04
CA LEU A 154 6.42 17.66 4.15
C LEU A 154 5.50 18.55 5.00
N GLN A 155 4.18 18.41 4.86
CA GLN A 155 3.20 19.08 5.72
C GLN A 155 3.39 18.71 7.19
N ALA A 156 3.56 17.42 7.49
CA ALA A 156 3.78 16.95 8.85
C ALA A 156 5.06 17.53 9.46
N LEU A 157 6.15 17.58 8.69
CA LEU A 157 7.41 18.18 9.15
C LEU A 157 7.27 19.68 9.41
N ASP A 158 6.64 20.41 8.48
CA ASP A 158 6.45 21.86 8.59
C ASP A 158 5.53 22.23 9.77
N SER A 159 4.40 21.53 9.91
CA SER A 159 3.39 21.83 10.94
C SER A 159 3.87 21.51 12.36
N THR A 160 4.79 20.56 12.51
CA THR A 160 5.24 20.08 13.82
C THR A 160 6.64 20.54 14.21
N GLY A 161 7.43 21.03 13.24
CA GLY A 161 8.84 21.34 13.42
C GLY A 161 9.74 20.11 13.62
N ALA A 162 9.22 18.90 13.43
CA ALA A 162 9.99 17.66 13.50
C ALA A 162 10.96 17.55 12.31
N ASP A 163 12.08 16.86 12.51
CA ASP A 163 13.06 16.59 11.45
C ASP A 163 12.71 15.34 10.62
N LYS A 164 11.91 14.43 11.20
CA LYS A 164 11.48 13.17 10.59
C LYS A 164 10.03 12.81 10.94
N VAL A 165 9.48 11.86 10.18
CA VAL A 165 8.17 11.24 10.43
C VAL A 165 8.26 9.72 10.58
N ILE A 166 7.29 9.10 11.21
CA ILE A 166 7.02 7.66 11.11
C ILE A 166 5.95 7.45 10.04
N ILE A 167 6.21 6.62 9.04
CA ILE A 167 5.23 6.29 8.01
C ILE A 167 4.62 4.93 8.32
N VAL A 168 3.29 4.85 8.32
CA VAL A 168 2.54 3.60 8.41
C VAL A 168 1.79 3.41 7.10
N GLY A 169 2.29 2.49 6.27
CA GLY A 169 1.69 2.14 4.99
C GLY A 169 0.90 0.85 5.08
N MET A 170 -0.39 0.88 4.72
CA MET A 170 -1.20 -0.34 4.57
C MET A 170 -1.35 -0.70 3.08
N SER A 171 -1.37 -1.99 2.71
CA SER A 171 -1.56 -2.46 1.31
C SER A 171 -0.59 -1.74 0.34
N GLN A 172 -1.08 -1.06 -0.71
CA GLN A 172 -0.24 -0.28 -1.63
C GLN A 172 0.42 0.93 -0.97
N GLY A 173 -0.13 1.46 0.13
CA GLY A 173 0.53 2.51 0.91
C GLY A 173 1.91 2.06 1.41
N SER A 174 2.12 0.76 1.62
CA SER A 174 3.46 0.20 1.87
C SER A 174 4.40 0.36 0.67
N GLN A 175 3.91 0.20 -0.55
CA GLN A 175 4.70 0.39 -1.78
C GLN A 175 5.01 1.88 -1.98
N ASP A 176 4.03 2.75 -1.77
CA ASP A 176 4.18 4.19 -1.90
C ASP A 176 5.26 4.72 -0.96
N ALA A 177 5.23 4.28 0.31
CA ALA A 177 6.23 4.64 1.31
C ALA A 177 7.64 4.13 0.95
N ARG A 178 7.75 2.96 0.31
CA ARG A 178 9.04 2.40 -0.15
C ARG A 178 9.63 3.21 -1.29
N ILE A 179 8.84 3.53 -2.31
CA ILE A 179 9.28 4.40 -3.42
C ILE A 179 9.63 5.79 -2.92
N LEU A 180 8.83 6.33 -1.98
CA LEU A 180 9.08 7.64 -1.39
C LEU A 180 10.51 7.77 -0.90
N THR A 181 11.13 6.73 -0.32
CA THR A 181 12.49 6.80 0.20
C THR A 181 13.54 7.24 -0.83
N GLN A 182 13.26 7.09 -2.14
CA GLN A 182 14.15 7.48 -3.24
C GLN A 182 13.77 8.80 -3.91
N LEU A 183 12.67 9.43 -3.49
CA LEU A 183 12.26 10.71 -4.03
C LEU A 183 13.07 11.85 -3.43
N SER A 184 13.29 12.87 -4.23
CA SER A 184 13.90 14.12 -3.82
C SER A 184 13.04 14.87 -2.80
N VAL A 185 13.67 15.52 -1.82
CA VAL A 185 12.96 16.40 -0.87
C VAL A 185 12.53 17.68 -1.57
N SER A 186 13.20 18.13 -2.63
CA SER A 186 12.97 19.42 -3.29
C SER A 186 11.92 19.36 -4.42
N ASP A 187 12.07 18.45 -5.37
CA ASP A 187 11.23 18.37 -6.58
C ASP A 187 10.34 17.11 -6.65
N GLY A 188 10.58 16.12 -5.79
CA GLY A 188 9.80 14.87 -5.78
C GLY A 188 10.06 13.96 -6.97
N GLU A 189 11.14 14.20 -7.73
CA GLU A 189 11.62 13.26 -8.74
C GLU A 189 12.38 12.11 -8.10
N LEU A 190 12.46 10.98 -8.81
CA LEU A 190 13.33 9.88 -8.40
C LEU A 190 14.77 10.36 -8.48
N VAL A 191 15.48 10.33 -7.35
CA VAL A 191 16.91 10.62 -7.34
C VAL A 191 17.59 9.47 -8.07
N ALA A 192 17.99 9.73 -9.32
CA ALA A 192 18.75 8.79 -10.10
C ALA A 192 19.91 8.31 -9.22
N SER A 193 20.01 6.99 -9.03
CA SER A 193 21.24 6.43 -8.51
C SER A 193 22.32 6.94 -9.43
N THR A 194 23.20 7.81 -8.93
CA THR A 194 24.51 7.98 -9.50
C THR A 194 25.24 6.66 -9.32
N THR A 195 24.83 5.64 -10.07
CA THR A 195 25.76 4.72 -10.69
C THR A 195 26.71 5.60 -11.46
N THR A 196 27.80 5.99 -10.79
CA THR A 196 29.06 6.24 -11.44
C THR A 196 29.30 5.03 -12.34
N ASN A 197 28.88 5.17 -13.60
CA ASN A 197 29.58 4.56 -14.70
C ASN A 197 31.00 5.12 -14.61
N VAL A 198 31.83 4.49 -13.77
CA VAL A 198 33.26 4.44 -13.99
C VAL A 198 33.40 3.65 -15.28
N THR A 199 33.13 4.30 -16.40
CA THR A 199 33.76 3.92 -17.65
C THR A 199 35.25 4.00 -17.37
N ASP A 200 35.88 2.84 -17.42
CA ASP A 200 37.32 2.63 -17.45
C ASP A 200 38.00 3.69 -18.33
N ASN A 201 38.38 4.82 -17.74
CA ASN A 201 39.42 5.65 -18.27
C ASN A 201 40.69 5.24 -17.55
N ALA A 202 41.33 4.23 -18.14
CA ALA A 202 42.74 3.94 -17.92
C ALA A 202 43.55 5.20 -18.27
N ASN A 203 43.74 6.07 -17.29
CA ASN A 203 44.87 6.98 -17.19
C ASN A 203 45.20 7.15 -15.71
N ALA A 204 45.95 6.18 -15.22
CA ALA A 204 46.72 6.29 -14.00
C ALA A 204 47.65 7.51 -14.11
N ASN A 205 47.45 8.50 -13.24
CA ASN A 205 48.47 9.22 -12.50
C ASN A 205 47.83 10.40 -11.78
N ASN A 206 47.26 10.16 -10.60
CA ASN A 206 47.49 11.00 -9.42
C ASN A 206 46.85 10.36 -8.18
N SER A 207 47.73 9.96 -7.28
CA SER A 207 47.45 9.57 -5.90
C SER A 207 47.12 10.83 -5.09
N ALA A 208 45.93 10.88 -4.49
CA ALA A 208 45.68 11.22 -3.07
C ALA A 208 44.21 11.62 -2.86
N ASN A 209 43.62 11.15 -1.76
CA ASN A 209 42.28 11.43 -1.22
C ASN A 209 41.08 10.71 -1.86
N ALA A 210 41.03 9.40 -1.67
CA ALA A 210 39.78 8.62 -1.71
C ALA A 210 39.09 8.60 -0.33
N ASN A 211 38.83 9.78 0.26
CA ASN A 211 38.11 9.93 1.52
C ASN A 211 37.12 11.10 1.56
N ASP A 212 36.87 11.79 0.45
CA ASP A 212 35.95 12.93 0.43
C ASP A 212 34.59 12.55 -0.17
N ASN A 213 33.59 12.64 0.71
CA ASN A 213 32.17 12.91 0.43
C ASN A 213 31.32 11.79 -0.19
N VAL A 214 31.02 10.76 0.62
CA VAL A 214 29.60 10.39 0.79
C VAL A 214 28.95 11.55 1.55
N SER A 215 28.69 12.65 0.84
CA SER A 215 27.73 13.64 1.29
C SER A 215 26.46 12.87 1.58
N ALA A 216 26.03 12.85 2.85
CA ALA A 216 24.70 12.36 3.20
C ALA A 216 23.74 13.15 2.31
N ASN A 217 23.17 12.51 1.29
CA ASN A 217 22.27 13.20 0.38
C ASN A 217 21.04 13.61 1.20
N THR A 218 21.05 14.82 1.74
CA THR A 218 19.97 15.34 2.58
C THR A 218 18.73 15.67 1.76
N ASP A 219 18.87 15.65 0.44
CA ASP A 219 17.79 15.87 -0.52
C ASP A 219 17.16 14.53 -0.99
N VAL A 220 17.19 13.48 -0.17
CA VAL A 220 16.30 12.33 -0.34
C VAL A 220 15.32 12.22 0.81
N MET A 221 14.08 11.83 0.51
CA MET A 221 13.01 11.66 1.49
C MET A 221 13.34 10.58 2.53
N ALA A 222 14.23 9.62 2.24
CA ALA A 222 14.76 8.71 3.26
C ALA A 222 15.36 9.45 4.47
N SER A 223 15.96 10.64 4.28
CA SER A 223 16.50 11.45 5.37
C SER A 223 15.43 12.03 6.31
N LYS A 224 14.17 12.04 5.86
CA LYS A 224 12.99 12.58 6.55
C LYS A 224 12.12 11.49 7.19
N ILE A 225 12.55 10.24 7.14
CA ILE A 225 11.78 9.10 7.64
C ILE A 225 12.53 8.46 8.81
N ALA A 226 11.90 8.45 9.98
CA ALA A 226 12.42 7.82 11.20
C ALA A 226 12.20 6.32 11.17
N ALA A 227 11.03 5.87 10.73
CA ALA A 227 10.69 4.46 10.52
C ALA A 227 9.61 4.31 9.44
N LEU A 228 9.63 3.15 8.77
CA LEU A 228 8.58 2.72 7.86
C LEU A 228 7.95 1.44 8.38
N VAL A 229 6.65 1.49 8.66
CA VAL A 229 5.85 0.34 9.10
C VAL A 229 4.92 -0.09 7.98
N THR A 230 4.99 -1.37 7.60
CA THR A 230 4.15 -1.98 6.58
C THR A 230 3.08 -2.83 7.27
N VAL A 231 1.82 -2.62 6.91
CA VAL A 231 0.66 -3.35 7.44
C VAL A 231 -0.04 -4.03 6.28
N VAL A 232 -0.07 -5.36 6.26
CA VAL A 232 -0.60 -6.16 5.14
C VAL A 232 -0.11 -5.67 3.77
N GLY A 233 1.17 -5.29 3.68
CA GLY A 233 1.76 -4.74 2.46
C GLY A 233 1.88 -5.78 1.34
N GLU A 234 1.94 -5.34 0.09
CA GLU A 234 2.07 -6.25 -1.06
C GLU A 234 3.46 -6.15 -1.67
N HIS A 235 4.49 -6.53 -0.92
CA HIS A 235 5.88 -6.36 -1.34
C HIS A 235 6.25 -7.21 -2.55
N GLN A 236 5.61 -8.38 -2.69
CA GLN A 236 5.74 -9.26 -3.84
C GLN A 236 4.47 -9.25 -4.72
N GLY A 237 3.60 -8.25 -4.54
CA GLY A 237 2.33 -8.12 -5.23
C GLY A 237 1.18 -8.93 -4.63
N SER A 238 -0.04 -8.64 -5.08
CA SER A 238 -1.26 -9.36 -4.74
C SER A 238 -1.59 -10.42 -5.78
N TRP A 239 -2.06 -11.56 -5.30
CA TRP A 239 -2.55 -12.62 -6.17
C TRP A 239 -3.89 -12.20 -6.79
N SER A 240 -4.69 -11.42 -6.08
CA SER A 240 -6.00 -10.92 -6.52
C SER A 240 -5.88 -10.03 -7.75
N ALA A 241 -4.94 -9.09 -7.78
CA ALA A 241 -4.66 -8.26 -8.96
C ALA A 241 -4.21 -9.12 -10.16
N SER A 242 -3.46 -10.19 -9.88
CA SER A 242 -3.02 -11.12 -10.93
C SER A 242 -4.21 -11.94 -11.48
N VAL A 243 -5.10 -12.47 -10.64
CA VAL A 243 -6.36 -13.12 -11.06
C VAL A 243 -7.25 -12.15 -11.85
N PHE A 244 -7.34 -10.90 -11.38
CA PHE A 244 -8.15 -9.86 -11.98
C PHE A 244 -7.70 -9.54 -13.41
N LEU A 245 -6.41 -9.24 -13.61
CA LEU A 245 -5.84 -9.00 -14.94
C LEU A 245 -5.91 -10.25 -15.82
N ASN A 246 -5.81 -11.44 -15.22
CA ASN A 246 -6.02 -12.68 -15.95
C ASN A 246 -7.43 -12.80 -16.49
N THR A 247 -8.42 -12.40 -15.70
CA THR A 247 -9.82 -12.39 -16.09
C THR A 247 -10.06 -11.39 -17.23
N MET A 248 -9.48 -10.19 -17.14
CA MET A 248 -9.57 -9.18 -18.21
C MET A 248 -9.04 -9.69 -19.55
N TYR A 249 -7.98 -10.50 -19.55
CA TYR A 249 -7.46 -11.05 -20.80
C TYR A 249 -8.03 -12.40 -21.19
N ALA A 250 -8.57 -13.19 -20.27
CA ALA A 250 -9.44 -14.28 -20.68
C ALA A 250 -10.63 -13.72 -21.48
N GLN A 251 -11.22 -12.60 -21.04
CA GLN A 251 -12.23 -11.87 -21.81
C GLN A 251 -11.68 -11.45 -23.19
N ARG A 252 -10.44 -10.95 -23.27
CA ARG A 252 -9.75 -10.66 -24.55
C ARG A 252 -9.71 -11.86 -25.49
N PHE A 253 -9.34 -13.03 -24.98
CA PHE A 253 -9.19 -14.24 -25.78
C PHE A 253 -10.52 -14.69 -26.38
N PHE A 254 -11.61 -14.57 -25.61
CA PHE A 254 -12.94 -15.00 -26.07
C PHE A 254 -13.68 -13.96 -26.93
N SER A 255 -13.29 -12.68 -26.89
CA SER A 255 -13.93 -11.61 -27.68
C SER A 255 -13.33 -11.41 -29.09
N ASN A 256 -12.33 -12.21 -29.47
CA ASN A 256 -11.77 -12.35 -30.83
C ASN A 256 -11.25 -11.10 -31.56
N ASN A 257 -11.14 -9.90 -30.95
CA ASN A 257 -10.54 -8.72 -31.59
C ASN A 257 -10.08 -7.59 -30.63
N TRP A 258 -9.92 -7.88 -29.34
CA TRP A 258 -9.69 -6.83 -28.35
C TRP A 258 -8.20 -6.50 -28.15
N GLN A 259 -7.83 -5.22 -28.30
CA GLN A 259 -6.55 -4.68 -27.83
C GLN A 259 -6.73 -4.14 -26.41
N TRP A 260 -5.66 -4.10 -25.60
CA TRP A 260 -5.76 -3.54 -24.25
C TRP A 260 -6.32 -2.12 -24.25
N GLN A 261 -6.11 -1.33 -25.31
CA GLN A 261 -6.64 0.03 -25.43
C GLN A 261 -8.16 0.13 -25.69
N ASP A 262 -8.86 -0.96 -26.01
CA ASP A 262 -10.28 -0.91 -26.41
C ASP A 262 -11.24 -0.93 -25.20
N TYR A 263 -11.05 0.02 -24.28
CA TYR A 263 -11.78 0.08 -23.01
C TYR A 263 -13.32 0.05 -23.16
N GLU A 264 -13.87 0.47 -24.31
CA GLU A 264 -15.30 0.43 -24.61
C GLU A 264 -15.91 -0.98 -24.48
N HIS A 265 -15.16 -2.00 -24.88
CA HIS A 265 -15.61 -3.41 -24.81
C HIS A 265 -15.16 -4.13 -23.54
N ASN A 266 -14.43 -3.44 -22.65
CA ASN A 266 -14.00 -4.02 -21.39
C ASN A 266 -15.14 -3.98 -20.36
N LEU A 267 -15.82 -5.12 -20.16
CA LEU A 267 -16.95 -5.21 -19.22
C LEU A 267 -16.60 -4.74 -17.80
N ILE A 268 -15.39 -5.07 -17.33
CA ILE A 268 -14.94 -4.70 -15.99
C ILE A 268 -14.82 -3.18 -15.85
N TRP A 269 -14.25 -2.51 -16.86
CA TRP A 269 -14.19 -1.06 -16.93
C TRP A 269 -15.59 -0.45 -17.01
N GLN A 270 -16.46 -0.95 -17.90
CA GLN A 270 -17.81 -0.38 -18.05
C GLN A 270 -18.64 -0.47 -16.76
N LEU A 271 -18.47 -1.53 -15.96
CA LEU A 271 -19.16 -1.69 -14.69
C LEU A 271 -18.62 -0.78 -13.57
N GLY A 272 -17.34 -0.39 -13.62
CA GLY A 272 -16.66 0.33 -12.54
C GLY A 272 -16.26 1.78 -12.85
N LYS A 273 -16.35 2.22 -14.12
CA LYS A 273 -15.75 3.50 -14.55
C LYS A 273 -16.33 4.71 -13.83
N ASN A 274 -17.63 4.73 -13.55
CA ASN A 274 -18.27 5.87 -12.91
C ASN A 274 -17.76 6.08 -11.48
N GLN A 275 -17.63 4.99 -10.71
CA GLN A 275 -17.05 5.04 -9.37
C GLN A 275 -15.58 5.46 -9.42
N LEU A 276 -14.83 4.95 -10.39
CA LEU A 276 -13.43 5.30 -10.65
C LEU A 276 -13.25 6.79 -10.94
N MET A 277 -14.04 7.32 -11.87
CA MET A 277 -13.97 8.71 -12.31
C MET A 277 -14.40 9.68 -11.20
N ALA A 278 -15.30 9.28 -10.30
CA ALA A 278 -15.76 10.13 -9.22
C ALA A 278 -14.62 10.64 -8.31
N GLY A 279 -13.55 9.86 -8.10
CA GLY A 279 -12.49 10.22 -7.13
C GLY A 279 -11.19 10.60 -7.76
N LEU A 280 -11.18 10.75 -9.08
CA LEU A 280 -10.16 11.54 -9.72
C LEU A 280 -10.41 13.00 -9.35
N TRP A 281 -9.31 13.72 -9.14
CA TRP A 281 -9.35 15.16 -8.98
C TRP A 281 -9.80 15.81 -10.29
N LYS A 282 -10.52 16.91 -10.17
CA LYS A 282 -10.95 17.79 -11.24
C LYS A 282 -10.45 19.19 -10.95
N ASN A 283 -9.87 19.84 -11.94
CA ASN A 283 -9.54 21.26 -11.84
C ASN A 283 -10.79 22.14 -12.05
N GLU A 284 -10.61 23.46 -11.98
CA GLU A 284 -11.68 24.45 -12.21
C GLU A 284 -12.34 24.31 -13.59
N GLN A 285 -11.63 23.77 -14.58
CA GLN A 285 -12.13 23.50 -15.93
C GLN A 285 -12.82 22.14 -16.08
N GLN A 286 -13.06 21.42 -14.98
CA GLN A 286 -13.66 20.07 -14.94
C GLN A 286 -12.84 19.00 -15.66
N GLN A 287 -11.53 19.21 -15.79
CA GLN A 287 -10.61 18.24 -16.38
C GLN A 287 -9.99 17.37 -15.29
N TYR A 288 -9.86 16.07 -15.59
CA TYR A 288 -9.35 15.09 -14.64
C TYR A 288 -7.83 15.19 -14.45
N VAL A 289 -7.37 15.06 -13.21
CA VAL A 289 -5.94 14.93 -12.86
C VAL A 289 -5.78 13.81 -11.83
N LEU A 290 -4.60 13.16 -11.83
CA LEU A 290 -4.31 12.07 -10.90
C LEU A 290 -3.98 12.58 -9.50
N SER A 291 -3.10 13.56 -9.41
CA SER A 291 -2.68 14.17 -8.16
C SER A 291 -2.15 15.57 -8.42
N GLU A 292 -1.64 16.20 -7.37
CA GLU A 292 -0.96 17.48 -7.45
C GLU A 292 0.19 17.41 -8.46
N ASN A 293 0.35 18.48 -9.24
CA ASN A 293 1.43 18.64 -10.23
C ASN A 293 1.47 17.58 -11.35
N GLN A 294 0.42 16.78 -11.52
CA GLN A 294 0.33 15.82 -12.63
C GLN A 294 -0.33 16.47 -13.85
N PRO A 295 0.04 16.02 -15.07
CA PRO A 295 -0.62 16.47 -16.28
C PRO A 295 -2.11 16.08 -16.26
N GLN A 296 -2.91 16.89 -16.93
CA GLN A 296 -4.32 16.63 -17.16
C GLN A 296 -4.53 15.37 -18.00
N LEU A 297 -5.48 14.53 -17.60
CA LEU A 297 -6.00 13.42 -18.37
C LEU A 297 -7.00 13.98 -19.39
N GLN A 298 -6.67 13.86 -20.68
CA GLN A 298 -7.44 14.49 -21.76
C GLN A 298 -8.61 13.62 -22.22
N THR A 299 -8.52 12.30 -22.04
CA THR A 299 -9.44 11.32 -22.61
C THR A 299 -9.80 10.20 -21.62
N GLU A 300 -10.92 9.51 -21.86
CA GLU A 300 -11.28 8.28 -21.11
C GLU A 300 -10.18 7.21 -21.27
N ALA A 301 -9.50 7.17 -22.42
CA ALA A 301 -8.36 6.29 -22.66
C ALA A 301 -7.20 6.57 -21.70
N ASP A 302 -6.91 7.84 -21.39
CA ASP A 302 -5.88 8.22 -20.41
C ASP A 302 -6.26 7.72 -19.02
N ILE A 303 -7.52 7.86 -18.62
CA ILE A 303 -8.02 7.37 -17.32
C ILE A 303 -7.92 5.84 -17.26
N PHE A 304 -8.37 5.16 -18.31
CA PHE A 304 -8.31 3.71 -18.38
C PHE A 304 -6.86 3.19 -18.35
N GLN A 305 -5.92 3.89 -18.98
CA GLN A 305 -4.50 3.57 -18.88
C GLN A 305 -4.01 3.63 -17.43
N GLN A 306 -4.43 4.62 -16.65
CA GLN A 306 -4.06 4.75 -15.23
C GLN A 306 -4.70 3.67 -14.36
N PHE A 307 -5.94 3.30 -14.68
CA PHE A 307 -6.59 2.13 -14.10
C PHE A 307 -5.81 0.84 -14.36
N LEU A 308 -5.37 0.60 -15.60
CA LEU A 308 -4.51 -0.54 -15.91
C LEU A 308 -3.19 -0.46 -15.13
N ALA A 309 -2.53 0.70 -15.12
CA ALA A 309 -1.28 0.90 -14.38
C ALA A 309 -1.42 0.52 -12.91
N SER A 310 -2.48 0.98 -12.24
CA SER A 310 -2.73 0.70 -10.83
C SER A 310 -2.87 -0.79 -10.51
N ASN A 311 -3.47 -1.57 -11.42
CA ASN A 311 -3.60 -3.02 -11.28
C ASN A 311 -2.31 -3.76 -11.67
N VAL A 312 -1.59 -3.27 -12.68
CA VAL A 312 -0.34 -3.89 -13.15
C VAL A 312 0.73 -3.80 -12.07
N VAL A 313 0.87 -2.64 -11.40
CA VAL A 313 1.87 -2.46 -10.34
C VAL A 313 1.61 -3.31 -9.11
N LEU A 314 0.41 -3.89 -8.98
CA LEU A 314 0.05 -4.82 -7.92
C LEU A 314 0.40 -6.26 -8.20
N THR A 315 0.66 -6.62 -9.46
CA THR A 315 0.91 -8.02 -9.79
C THR A 315 2.25 -8.52 -9.25
N LYS A 316 2.31 -9.81 -8.94
CA LYS A 316 3.60 -10.46 -8.63
C LYS A 316 4.59 -10.33 -9.78
N LYS A 317 4.09 -10.36 -11.02
CA LYS A 317 4.92 -10.19 -12.22
C LYS A 317 5.62 -8.84 -12.26
N TYR A 318 4.93 -7.76 -11.93
CA TYR A 318 5.56 -6.45 -11.81
C TYR A 318 6.47 -6.37 -10.59
N MET A 319 6.03 -6.84 -9.43
CA MET A 319 6.75 -6.64 -8.17
C MET A 319 8.03 -7.48 -8.04
N THR A 320 8.08 -8.64 -8.67
CA THR A 320 9.20 -9.60 -8.53
C THR A 320 9.91 -9.92 -9.85
N GLY A 321 9.31 -9.54 -10.99
CA GLY A 321 9.74 -10.03 -12.30
C GLY A 321 9.28 -11.46 -12.61
N GLU A 322 8.69 -12.17 -11.65
CA GLU A 322 8.20 -13.54 -11.76
C GLU A 322 6.67 -13.61 -11.82
N ALA A 323 6.12 -14.48 -12.67
CA ALA A 323 4.69 -14.72 -12.68
C ALA A 323 4.34 -15.83 -11.69
N TYR A 324 3.09 -15.85 -11.23
CA TYR A 324 2.53 -17.02 -10.58
C TYR A 324 2.59 -18.24 -11.51
N ALA A 325 2.84 -19.44 -10.97
CA ALA A 325 3.10 -20.63 -11.80
C ALA A 325 1.92 -21.00 -12.73
N TRP A 326 0.71 -20.66 -12.33
CA TRP A 326 -0.55 -20.88 -13.06
C TRP A 326 -0.92 -19.69 -13.99
N VAL A 327 -0.01 -18.73 -14.15
CA VAL A 327 -0.18 -17.47 -14.88
C VAL A 327 0.97 -17.36 -15.89
N ASN A 328 0.79 -17.82 -17.13
CA ASN A 328 1.80 -17.66 -18.19
C ASN A 328 1.40 -16.62 -19.25
N TRP A 329 2.08 -15.47 -19.23
CA TRP A 329 1.68 -14.23 -19.93
C TRP A 329 2.84 -13.56 -20.67
N ALA A 330 3.93 -14.26 -20.98
CA ALA A 330 5.16 -13.57 -21.41
C ALA A 330 4.97 -12.61 -22.61
N GLN A 331 4.15 -12.99 -23.60
CA GLN A 331 3.82 -12.10 -24.74
C GLN A 331 2.75 -11.05 -24.39
N SER A 332 1.76 -11.38 -23.57
CA SER A 332 0.68 -10.46 -23.19
C SER A 332 1.09 -9.45 -22.10
N TRP A 333 2.14 -9.75 -21.34
CA TRP A 333 2.66 -8.90 -20.27
C TRP A 333 3.27 -7.62 -20.83
N GLU A 334 4.11 -7.73 -21.86
CA GLU A 334 4.75 -6.56 -22.47
C GLU A 334 3.71 -5.66 -23.15
N GLU A 335 2.69 -6.25 -23.78
CA GLU A 335 1.56 -5.50 -24.34
C GLU A 335 0.74 -4.79 -23.25
N LEU A 336 0.41 -5.50 -22.17
CA LEU A 336 -0.33 -4.95 -21.03
C LEU A 336 0.45 -3.79 -20.38
N ARG A 337 1.74 -3.98 -20.13
CA ARG A 337 2.62 -2.98 -19.54
C ARG A 337 2.70 -1.72 -20.39
N LYS A 338 2.84 -1.87 -21.72
CA LYS A 338 2.80 -0.74 -22.67
C LYS A 338 1.45 -0.05 -22.69
N ALA A 339 0.36 -0.81 -22.68
CA ALA A 339 -1.00 -0.26 -22.61
C ALA A 339 -1.23 0.53 -21.32
N ALA A 340 -0.68 0.05 -20.20
CA ALA A 340 -0.66 0.71 -18.91
C ALA A 340 0.30 1.93 -18.84
N GLY A 341 1.02 2.25 -19.92
CA GLY A 341 1.92 3.41 -19.96
C GLY A 341 3.16 3.29 -19.07
N LEU A 342 3.48 2.09 -18.58
CA LEU A 342 4.62 1.89 -17.70
C LEU A 342 5.90 1.77 -18.54
N SER A 343 6.89 2.63 -18.28
CA SER A 343 8.25 2.53 -18.85
C SER A 343 9.07 1.44 -18.17
N GLU A 344 8.91 1.30 -16.85
CA GLU A 344 9.51 0.29 -15.99
C GLU A 344 9.10 -1.13 -16.45
N THR A 345 10.03 -2.08 -16.50
CA THR A 345 9.70 -3.50 -16.80
C THR A 345 9.23 -4.27 -15.57
N ASN A 346 9.66 -3.85 -14.38
CA ASN A 346 9.30 -4.37 -13.07
C ASN A 346 9.67 -3.34 -11.98
N TRP A 347 9.27 -3.61 -10.75
CA TRP A 347 9.55 -2.79 -9.57
C TRP A 347 11.01 -2.43 -9.37
N HIS A 348 11.93 -3.36 -9.68
CA HIS A 348 13.36 -3.19 -9.42
C HIS A 348 14.06 -2.20 -10.36
N VAL A 349 13.39 -1.78 -11.44
CA VAL A 349 13.88 -0.70 -12.30
C VAL A 349 13.76 0.66 -11.59
N GLY A 350 12.66 0.90 -10.88
CA GLY A 350 12.43 2.12 -10.10
C GLY A 350 13.04 2.09 -8.69
N LEU A 351 13.06 0.92 -8.04
CA LEU A 351 13.66 0.72 -6.71
C LEU A 351 14.44 -0.61 -6.67
N SER A 352 15.74 -0.53 -6.90
CA SER A 352 16.60 -1.71 -6.77
C SER A 352 16.65 -2.19 -5.31
N ALA A 353 16.80 -3.51 -5.12
CA ALA A 353 16.96 -4.08 -3.78
C ALA A 353 18.17 -3.47 -3.05
N SER A 354 19.25 -3.12 -3.76
CA SER A 354 20.41 -2.45 -3.16
C SER A 354 20.11 -1.04 -2.67
N GLN A 355 19.33 -0.25 -3.43
CA GLN A 355 18.92 1.09 -3.00
C GLN A 355 18.06 1.01 -1.75
N GLU A 356 17.05 0.14 -1.78
CA GLU A 356 16.17 -0.08 -0.63
C GLU A 356 16.93 -0.58 0.60
N LEU A 357 17.89 -1.49 0.41
CA LEU A 357 18.74 -1.98 1.48
C LEU A 357 19.74 -0.94 1.98
N SER A 358 20.13 0.04 1.16
CA SER A 358 21.14 1.04 1.53
C SER A 358 20.55 2.26 2.23
N ASN A 359 19.25 2.50 2.11
CA ASN A 359 18.61 3.58 2.85
C ASN A 359 18.69 3.29 4.37
N ALA A 360 18.95 4.33 5.18
CA ALA A 360 19.15 4.18 6.62
C ALA A 360 17.82 4.04 7.40
N VAL A 361 16.70 3.86 6.70
CA VAL A 361 15.37 3.80 7.30
C VAL A 361 15.16 2.41 7.89
N PRO A 362 14.77 2.27 9.17
CA PRO A 362 14.35 0.99 9.73
C PRO A 362 12.93 0.63 9.28
N TYR A 363 12.75 -0.65 8.94
CA TYR A 363 11.48 -1.20 8.44
C TYR A 363 10.90 -2.20 9.42
N TYR A 364 9.60 -2.10 9.66
CA TYR A 364 8.81 -3.04 10.45
C TYR A 364 7.64 -3.56 9.62
N SER A 365 7.36 -4.86 9.68
CA SER A 365 6.22 -5.44 8.94
C SER A 365 5.25 -6.19 9.84
N TYR A 366 3.97 -6.00 9.53
CA TYR A 366 2.83 -6.70 10.09
C TYR A 366 2.07 -7.37 8.95
N ALA A 367 1.78 -8.65 9.11
CA ALA A 367 1.02 -9.45 8.14
C ALA A 367 -0.29 -9.94 8.75
N ALA A 368 -1.14 -10.51 7.92
CA ALA A 368 -2.39 -11.12 8.30
C ALA A 368 -2.62 -12.45 7.57
N GLN A 369 -3.34 -13.33 8.24
CA GLN A 369 -3.70 -14.62 7.73
C GLN A 369 -5.19 -14.90 7.98
N VAL A 370 -5.85 -15.38 6.93
CA VAL A 370 -7.14 -16.08 6.98
C VAL A 370 -6.92 -17.57 7.26
N HIS A 371 -7.79 -18.14 8.09
CA HIS A 371 -7.87 -19.58 8.34
C HIS A 371 -9.10 -20.22 7.73
N ARG A 372 -10.23 -19.49 7.71
CA ARG A 372 -11.50 -19.96 7.17
C ARG A 372 -12.16 -18.80 6.44
N TRP A 373 -12.47 -19.02 5.17
CA TRP A 373 -13.11 -18.00 4.34
C TRP A 373 -14.52 -17.67 4.84
N ASN A 374 -14.79 -16.38 5.06
CA ASN A 374 -16.15 -15.90 5.25
C ASN A 374 -16.77 -15.54 3.89
N LYS A 375 -17.90 -16.16 3.56
CA LYS A 375 -18.62 -15.90 2.30
C LYS A 375 -19.01 -14.42 2.11
N ASP A 376 -19.18 -13.69 3.20
CA ASP A 376 -19.62 -12.29 3.19
C ASP A 376 -18.49 -11.32 2.80
N TRP A 377 -17.24 -11.80 2.69
CA TRP A 377 -16.09 -11.01 2.23
C TRP A 377 -16.10 -10.70 0.73
N GLY A 378 -16.93 -11.39 -0.07
CA GLY A 378 -17.16 -11.02 -1.47
C GLY A 378 -16.16 -11.56 -2.48
N GLN A 379 -15.50 -12.70 -2.19
CA GLN A 379 -14.78 -13.49 -3.19
C GLN A 379 -15.17 -14.97 -3.15
N SER A 380 -14.90 -15.67 -4.25
CA SER A 380 -15.16 -17.10 -4.37
C SER A 380 -14.21 -17.89 -3.48
N ARG A 381 -14.77 -18.66 -2.53
CA ARG A 381 -14.03 -19.61 -1.69
C ARG A 381 -13.11 -20.52 -2.51
N PHE A 382 -13.52 -20.90 -3.72
CA PHE A 382 -12.71 -21.74 -4.59
C PHE A 382 -11.37 -21.08 -4.97
N ILE A 383 -11.38 -19.78 -5.28
CA ILE A 383 -10.17 -19.04 -5.64
C ILE A 383 -9.27 -18.90 -4.41
N THR A 384 -9.86 -18.60 -3.26
CA THR A 384 -9.16 -18.56 -1.97
C THR A 384 -8.43 -19.88 -1.68
N ASP A 385 -9.15 -21.00 -1.71
CA ASP A 385 -8.60 -22.33 -1.43
C ASP A 385 -7.49 -22.71 -2.45
N LEU A 386 -7.65 -22.32 -3.73
CA LEU A 386 -6.65 -22.53 -4.78
C LEU A 386 -5.36 -21.74 -4.52
N VAL A 387 -5.49 -20.47 -4.12
CA VAL A 387 -4.33 -19.62 -3.80
C VAL A 387 -3.62 -20.16 -2.58
N GLU A 388 -4.34 -20.56 -1.53
CA GLU A 388 -3.72 -21.15 -0.34
C GLU A 388 -2.95 -22.43 -0.69
N PHE A 389 -3.52 -23.27 -1.57
CA PHE A 389 -2.85 -24.50 -2.03
C PHE A 389 -1.59 -24.23 -2.86
N LEU A 390 -1.60 -23.23 -3.75
CA LEU A 390 -0.51 -22.99 -4.70
C LEU A 390 0.57 -22.03 -4.19
N GLU A 391 0.16 -20.99 -3.45
CA GLU A 391 1.02 -19.86 -3.06
C GLU A 391 1.15 -19.73 -1.54
N GLY A 392 0.39 -20.51 -0.78
CA GLY A 392 0.39 -20.52 0.67
C GLY A 392 -0.59 -19.52 1.29
N LYS A 393 -0.48 -19.40 2.61
CA LYS A 393 -1.37 -18.59 3.47
C LYS A 393 -1.51 -17.15 2.97
N HIS A 394 -2.70 -16.58 3.10
CA HIS A 394 -3.02 -15.23 2.63
C HIS A 394 -4.01 -14.53 3.57
N ASP A 395 -4.22 -13.23 3.36
CA ASP A 395 -5.22 -12.41 4.06
C ASP A 395 -6.53 -12.19 3.26
N GLY A 396 -6.67 -12.86 2.11
CA GLY A 396 -7.78 -12.67 1.17
C GLY A 396 -7.47 -11.72 0.01
N TYR A 397 -6.27 -11.13 0.00
CA TYR A 397 -5.81 -10.24 -1.06
C TYR A 397 -4.35 -10.50 -1.47
N ALA A 398 -3.47 -10.65 -0.47
CA ALA A 398 -2.04 -10.89 -0.62
C ALA A 398 -1.59 -12.11 0.19
N THR A 399 -0.56 -12.81 -0.27
CA THR A 399 0.02 -13.91 0.50
C THR A 399 0.82 -13.37 1.70
N VAL A 400 0.89 -14.13 2.78
CA VAL A 400 1.67 -13.76 3.98
C VAL A 400 3.14 -13.53 3.61
N VAL A 401 3.66 -14.30 2.66
CA VAL A 401 5.04 -14.14 2.14
C VAL A 401 5.21 -12.80 1.42
N SER A 402 4.21 -12.36 0.66
CA SER A 402 4.21 -11.03 0.02
C SER A 402 4.14 -9.89 1.06
N GLN A 403 3.50 -10.14 2.19
CA GLN A 403 3.37 -9.17 3.29
C GLN A 403 4.62 -9.06 4.16
N SER A 404 5.44 -10.12 4.22
CA SER A 404 6.75 -10.06 4.87
C SER A 404 7.81 -9.50 3.91
N LEU A 405 8.31 -8.31 4.15
CA LEU A 405 9.48 -7.80 3.41
C LEU A 405 10.71 -8.60 3.89
N GLN A 406 11.33 -9.40 3.01
CA GLN A 406 12.28 -10.44 3.42
C GLN A 406 13.72 -9.96 3.72
N SER A 407 14.05 -8.69 3.45
CA SER A 407 15.41 -8.17 3.57
C SER A 407 15.45 -6.89 4.43
N ARG A 408 16.34 -6.85 5.44
CA ARG A 408 16.51 -5.77 6.46
C ARG A 408 15.29 -5.38 7.32
N VAL A 409 14.15 -6.02 7.12
CA VAL A 409 12.92 -5.70 7.86
C VAL A 409 12.78 -6.57 9.09
N GLN A 410 12.40 -5.94 10.20
CA GLN A 410 11.94 -6.66 11.36
C GLN A 410 10.46 -7.03 11.15
N HIS A 411 10.20 -8.29 10.80
CA HIS A 411 8.83 -8.80 10.84
C HIS A 411 8.40 -8.92 12.31
N VAL A 412 7.36 -8.18 12.68
CA VAL A 412 6.91 -8.08 14.07
C VAL A 412 5.87 -9.16 14.35
N LYS A 413 4.82 -9.25 13.54
CA LYS A 413 3.70 -10.16 13.79
C LYS A 413 2.93 -10.48 12.51
N THR A 414 2.53 -11.73 12.37
CA THR A 414 1.42 -12.14 11.50
C THR A 414 0.17 -12.32 12.37
N MET A 415 -0.86 -11.51 12.13
CA MET A 415 -2.18 -11.59 12.75
C MET A 415 -2.95 -12.78 12.20
N SER A 416 -3.32 -13.73 13.04
CA SER A 416 -3.96 -14.97 12.60
C SER A 416 -5.11 -15.44 13.51
N GLY A 417 -5.12 -14.99 14.77
CA GLY A 417 -6.12 -15.40 15.74
C GLY A 417 -6.04 -16.90 16.05
N SER A 418 -7.15 -17.46 16.53
CA SER A 418 -7.26 -18.90 16.74
C SER A 418 -7.46 -19.63 15.41
N THR A 419 -6.84 -20.80 15.28
CA THR A 419 -7.01 -21.72 14.14
C THR A 419 -8.46 -22.22 13.95
N HIS A 420 -9.32 -22.03 14.95
CA HIS A 420 -10.74 -22.36 14.88
C HIS A 420 -11.59 -21.20 14.35
N GLY A 421 -11.04 -19.99 14.29
CA GLY A 421 -11.70 -18.79 13.76
C GLY A 421 -11.46 -18.58 12.26
N ASN A 422 -11.93 -17.43 11.76
CA ASN A 422 -11.73 -17.02 10.37
C ASN A 422 -10.33 -16.44 10.10
N GLY A 423 -9.63 -16.00 11.16
CA GLY A 423 -8.43 -15.17 11.04
C GLY A 423 -8.77 -13.72 10.69
N TYR A 424 -7.78 -13.00 10.18
CA TYR A 424 -7.87 -11.57 9.86
C TYR A 424 -7.82 -11.38 8.34
N HIS A 425 -8.85 -10.76 7.78
CA HIS A 425 -8.91 -10.38 6.38
C HIS A 425 -8.13 -9.07 6.15
N HIS A 426 -7.62 -8.87 4.92
CA HIS A 426 -6.88 -7.68 4.50
C HIS A 426 -7.56 -6.36 4.93
N MET A 427 -8.88 -6.31 4.78
CA MET A 427 -9.70 -5.13 5.09
C MET A 427 -9.88 -4.85 6.59
N PHE A 428 -9.52 -5.77 7.49
CA PHE A 428 -9.60 -5.54 8.95
C PHE A 428 -8.79 -4.31 9.37
N PHE A 429 -7.60 -4.12 8.78
CA PHE A 429 -6.70 -3.03 9.13
C PHE A 429 -7.19 -1.64 8.68
N SER A 430 -8.29 -1.58 7.93
CA SER A 430 -8.95 -0.32 7.62
C SER A 430 -9.74 0.27 8.80
N GLY A 431 -10.06 -0.55 9.80
CA GLY A 431 -10.95 -0.15 10.89
C GLY A 431 -12.40 0.06 10.51
N ARG A 432 -12.77 -0.39 9.32
CA ARG A 432 -14.15 -0.45 8.87
C ARG A 432 -14.56 -1.91 8.86
N ASN A 433 -15.71 -2.20 9.46
CA ASN A 433 -16.28 -3.55 9.45
C ASN A 433 -15.41 -4.58 10.22
N ASP A 434 -14.79 -4.18 11.33
CA ASP A 434 -13.89 -5.03 12.13
C ASP A 434 -14.55 -6.35 12.56
N THR A 435 -15.86 -6.31 12.82
CA THR A 435 -16.67 -7.50 13.15
C THR A 435 -16.85 -8.46 11.98
N LEU A 436 -16.87 -7.94 10.74
CA LEU A 436 -16.95 -8.71 9.51
C LEU A 436 -15.59 -9.26 9.11
N TYR A 437 -14.55 -8.42 9.10
CA TYR A 437 -13.22 -8.73 8.56
C TYR A 437 -12.22 -9.28 9.58
N GLY A 438 -12.53 -9.20 10.88
CA GLY A 438 -11.76 -9.82 11.96
C GLY A 438 -12.36 -11.13 12.45
N PRO A 439 -11.64 -11.86 13.32
CA PRO A 439 -12.19 -13.03 13.98
C PRO A 439 -13.17 -12.59 15.09
N GLN A 440 -14.13 -13.46 15.39
CA GLN A 440 -15.03 -13.31 16.54
C GLN A 440 -14.22 -13.16 17.84
N THR A 441 -14.77 -12.47 18.85
CA THR A 441 -14.07 -12.13 20.10
C THR A 441 -13.38 -13.31 20.81
N GLY A 442 -13.94 -14.53 20.73
CA GLY A 442 -13.35 -15.74 21.32
C GLY A 442 -12.25 -16.40 20.48
N ALA A 443 -12.05 -15.94 19.25
CA ALA A 443 -11.06 -16.44 18.29
C ALA A 443 -10.03 -15.36 17.88
N GLN A 444 -10.06 -14.19 18.52
CA GLN A 444 -9.02 -13.16 18.40
C GLN A 444 -7.68 -13.65 18.96
N GLU A 445 -6.62 -12.87 18.72
CA GLU A 445 -5.34 -13.05 19.42
C GLU A 445 -5.56 -13.07 20.95
N LEU A 446 -4.81 -13.92 21.66
CA LEU A 446 -4.95 -14.08 23.11
C LEU A 446 -4.26 -12.95 23.91
N ASP A 447 -3.31 -12.25 23.28
CA ASP A 447 -2.39 -11.31 23.93
C ASP A 447 -2.57 -9.86 23.41
N LEU A 448 -1.46 -9.14 23.22
CA LEU A 448 -1.32 -7.69 22.95
C LEU A 448 -2.12 -7.13 21.76
N TYR A 449 -2.59 -7.99 20.85
CA TYR A 449 -3.30 -7.58 19.64
C TYR A 449 -4.79 -7.97 19.65
N ARG A 450 -5.34 -8.27 20.83
CA ARG A 450 -6.76 -8.54 20.98
C ARG A 450 -7.56 -7.23 20.85
N GLY A 451 -8.64 -7.27 20.07
CA GLY A 451 -9.58 -6.15 19.98
C GLY A 451 -9.90 -5.73 18.56
N SER A 452 -10.23 -4.45 18.41
CA SER A 452 -10.46 -3.79 17.12
C SER A 452 -9.15 -3.53 16.38
N SER A 453 -9.26 -3.07 15.14
CA SER A 453 -8.12 -2.56 14.39
C SER A 453 -7.45 -1.39 15.09
N ALA A 454 -8.20 -0.50 15.74
CA ALA A 454 -7.64 0.62 16.50
C ALA A 454 -6.75 0.13 17.65
N ASP A 455 -7.15 -0.94 18.34
CA ASP A 455 -6.31 -1.61 19.36
C ASP A 455 -5.01 -2.15 18.74
N PHE A 456 -5.07 -2.70 17.52
CA PHE A 456 -3.87 -3.11 16.77
C PHE A 456 -2.93 -1.92 16.47
N TYR A 457 -3.46 -0.78 16.00
CA TYR A 457 -2.65 0.42 15.72
C TYR A 457 -2.02 1.01 16.99
N GLN A 458 -2.74 1.01 18.11
CA GLN A 458 -2.18 1.39 19.41
C GLN A 458 -1.02 0.47 19.81
N GLN A 459 -1.20 -0.85 19.74
CA GLN A 459 -0.15 -1.79 20.11
C GLN A 459 1.07 -1.68 19.19
N MET A 460 0.84 -1.42 17.91
CA MET A 460 1.91 -1.16 16.94
C MET A 460 2.74 0.07 17.35
N MET A 461 2.11 1.17 17.80
CA MET A 461 2.86 2.32 18.32
C MET A 461 3.61 1.98 19.61
N ALA A 462 3.00 1.24 20.54
CA ALA A 462 3.68 0.79 21.76
C ALA A 462 4.93 -0.05 21.46
N ASN A 463 4.90 -0.85 20.39
CA ASN A 463 6.08 -1.59 19.94
C ASN A 463 7.18 -0.67 19.40
N LEU A 464 6.81 0.40 18.68
CA LEU A 464 7.76 1.41 18.20
C LEU A 464 8.42 2.16 19.36
N VAL A 465 7.63 2.58 20.35
CA VAL A 465 8.14 3.19 21.59
C VAL A 465 9.16 2.27 22.27
N ALA A 466 8.84 0.98 22.40
CA ALA A 466 9.72 0.02 23.04
C ALA A 466 11.05 -0.21 22.31
N VAL A 467 11.13 0.09 21.01
CA VAL A 467 12.38 0.04 20.23
C VAL A 467 13.03 1.41 20.05
N GLY A 468 12.52 2.45 20.74
CA GLY A 468 13.16 3.75 20.89
C GLY A 468 12.64 4.86 19.98
N PHE A 469 11.42 4.75 19.44
CA PHE A 469 10.79 5.80 18.67
C PHE A 469 9.95 6.76 19.50
#